data_AF-H3HA94-F1
#
_entry.id   AF-H3HA94-F1
#
_cell.length_a   1.000
_cell.length_b   1.000
_cell.length_c   1.000
_cell.angle_alpha   90.00
_cell.angle_beta   90.00
_cell.angle_gamma   90.00
#
_symmetry.space_group_name_H-M   'P 1'
#
loop_
_entity.id
_entity.type
_entity.pdbx_description
1 polymer ?
#
loop_
_entity_poly.entity_id
_entity_poly.type
_entity_poly.pdbx_seq_one_letter_code
_entity_poly.pdbx_strand_id
1 'polypeptide(L)'
;MTDFIFGTEAKAWFESCDIETVGKGYITANGNANSSNLSEYVFNRARVFGSSGNGSTYLGRPWRPYSRVVWQNSELSDVVHPEGWKRWNNESDTANLYYKEFNNSGPGAIIDQRVSFSGQLNESVKITEILGESFESEWWVDTNYL
;
A
#
# COMPACT_ATOMS: atom_id res chain seq x y z
N MET A 1 2.23 -13.73 8.30
CA MET A 1 2.62 -13.76 6.89
C MET A 1 3.41 -12.51 6.62
N THR A 2 4.48 -12.60 5.84
CA THR A 2 5.50 -11.54 5.76
C THR A 2 5.73 -11.16 4.30
N ASP A 3 5.62 -9.87 4.01
CA ASP A 3 6.03 -9.23 2.76
C ASP A 3 5.50 -9.94 1.49
N PHE A 4 4.21 -10.31 1.48
CA PHE A 4 3.66 -11.16 0.42
C PHE A 4 3.32 -10.39 -0.88
N ILE A 5 3.35 -9.05 -0.85
CA ILE A 5 3.39 -8.20 -2.04
C ILE A 5 4.67 -7.37 -2.02
N PHE A 6 5.66 -7.74 -2.84
CA PHE A 6 6.99 -7.14 -2.81
C PHE A 6 7.63 -7.08 -4.21
N GLY A 7 8.66 -6.26 -4.35
CA GLY A 7 9.38 -6.08 -5.61
C GLY A 7 10.11 -4.74 -5.68
N THR A 8 10.98 -4.56 -6.68
CA THR A 8 11.82 -3.35 -6.78
C THR A 8 11.40 -2.39 -7.88
N GLU A 9 10.82 -2.87 -8.98
CA GLU A 9 10.66 -2.07 -10.21
C GLU A 9 9.22 -1.70 -10.57
N ALA A 10 8.24 -2.48 -10.12
CA ALA A 10 6.88 -2.36 -10.66
C ALA A 10 6.18 -1.06 -10.23
N LYS A 11 5.56 -0.40 -11.21
CA LYS A 11 4.40 0.46 -10.99
C LYS A 11 3.17 -0.44 -11.04
N ALA A 12 2.51 -0.63 -9.92
CA ALA A 12 1.44 -1.61 -9.79
C ALA A 12 0.16 -0.95 -9.27
N TRP A 13 -0.93 -1.16 -10.00
CA TRP A 13 -2.28 -0.80 -9.59
C TRP A 13 -3.04 -2.07 -9.21
N PHE A 14 -3.59 -2.10 -8.00
CA PHE A 14 -4.43 -3.19 -7.51
C PHE A 14 -5.85 -2.66 -7.38
N GLU A 15 -6.71 -3.08 -8.29
CA GLU A 15 -8.10 -2.62 -8.39
C GLU A 15 -9.04 -3.65 -7.76
N SER A 16 -9.86 -3.21 -6.81
CA SER A 16 -10.96 -4.01 -6.24
C SER A 16 -10.54 -5.41 -5.76
N CYS A 17 -9.32 -5.51 -5.22
CA CYS A 17 -8.71 -6.77 -4.78
C CYS A 17 -9.06 -7.11 -3.33
N ASP A 18 -9.24 -8.40 -3.06
CA ASP A 18 -9.29 -8.96 -1.72
C ASP A 18 -7.88 -9.33 -1.23
N ILE A 19 -7.47 -8.74 -0.11
CA ILE A 19 -6.15 -8.91 0.50
C ILE A 19 -6.34 -9.60 1.85
N GLU A 20 -6.29 -10.93 1.83
CA GLU A 20 -6.43 -11.75 3.04
C GLU A 20 -5.08 -11.97 3.74
N THR A 21 -5.04 -11.66 5.03
CA THR A 21 -3.89 -11.91 5.90
C THR A 21 -4.09 -13.15 6.75
N VAL A 22 -3.25 -14.16 6.54
CA VAL A 22 -3.33 -15.48 7.21
C VAL A 22 -2.33 -15.64 8.37
N GLY A 23 -1.67 -14.57 8.78
CA GLY A 23 -0.73 -14.58 9.91
C GLY A 23 -0.18 -13.19 10.20
N LYS A 24 0.41 -13.01 11.39
CA LYS A 24 1.06 -11.74 11.76
C LYS A 24 2.17 -11.32 10.79
N GLY A 25 2.26 -10.03 10.46
CA GLY A 25 3.36 -9.48 9.66
C GLY A 25 2.99 -8.26 8.82
N TYR A 26 3.35 -8.27 7.54
CA TYR A 26 3.31 -7.08 6.67
C TYR A 26 2.75 -7.44 5.30
N ILE A 27 1.85 -6.61 4.77
CA ILE A 27 1.26 -6.83 3.45
C ILE A 27 2.27 -6.48 2.36
N THR A 28 2.80 -5.25 2.40
CA THR A 28 3.67 -4.74 1.34
C THR A 28 5.13 -4.57 1.77
N ALA A 29 6.04 -4.82 0.83
CA ALA A 29 7.45 -4.47 0.94
C ALA A 29 7.97 -3.94 -0.41
N ASN A 30 7.69 -2.66 -0.70
CA ASN A 30 8.21 -2.01 -1.89
C ASN A 30 9.73 -1.74 -1.73
N GLY A 31 10.48 -2.12 -2.78
CA GLY A 31 11.93 -2.17 -2.82
C GLY A 31 12.56 -1.05 -3.64
N ASN A 32 11.90 0.10 -3.77
CA ASN A 32 12.44 1.24 -4.49
C ASN A 32 13.73 1.78 -3.82
N ALA A 33 14.85 1.67 -4.52
CA ALA A 33 16.18 1.94 -4.00
C ALA A 33 16.66 3.40 -4.13
N ASN A 34 16.08 4.19 -5.04
CA ASN A 34 16.54 5.56 -5.32
C ASN A 34 15.44 6.41 -5.98
N SER A 35 15.60 7.73 -5.96
CA SER A 35 14.61 8.68 -6.49
C SER A 35 14.32 8.59 -7.98
N SER A 36 15.18 7.94 -8.78
CA SER A 36 14.95 7.77 -10.22
C SER A 36 14.12 6.54 -10.57
N ASN A 37 13.98 5.59 -9.63
CA ASN A 37 13.13 4.43 -9.82
C ASN A 37 11.67 4.84 -9.55
N LEU A 38 10.78 4.54 -10.50
CA LEU A 38 9.38 4.94 -10.47
C LEU A 38 8.46 3.93 -9.77
N SER A 39 9.01 2.86 -9.20
CA SER A 39 8.30 1.80 -8.50
C SER A 39 7.37 2.36 -7.41
N GLU A 40 6.10 2.01 -7.52
CA GLU A 40 5.01 2.47 -6.65
C GLU A 40 3.84 1.51 -6.70
N TYR A 41 3.27 1.18 -5.54
CA TYR A 41 2.10 0.32 -5.43
C TYR A 41 0.89 1.14 -4.99
N VAL A 42 -0.20 1.09 -5.75
CA VAL A 42 -1.45 1.74 -5.39
C VAL A 42 -2.54 0.69 -5.28
N PHE A 43 -3.13 0.59 -4.09
CA PHE A 43 -4.28 -0.26 -3.80
C PHE A 43 -5.52 0.61 -3.79
N ASN A 44 -6.42 0.38 -4.73
CA ASN A 44 -7.65 1.15 -4.90
C ASN A 44 -8.87 0.24 -4.76
N ARG A 45 -9.84 0.66 -3.96
CA ARG A 45 -11.07 -0.11 -3.69
C ARG A 45 -10.81 -1.54 -3.17
N ALA A 46 -9.65 -1.76 -2.56
CA ALA A 46 -9.29 -3.06 -2.03
C ALA A 46 -10.00 -3.33 -0.69
N ARG A 47 -10.07 -4.61 -0.31
CA ARG A 47 -10.53 -5.03 1.02
C ARG A 47 -9.42 -5.78 1.74
N VAL A 48 -8.99 -5.30 2.89
CA VAL A 48 -7.99 -5.95 3.75
C VAL A 48 -8.69 -6.60 4.92
N PHE A 49 -8.54 -7.92 5.04
CA PHE A 49 -9.13 -8.71 6.14
C PHE A 49 -8.23 -9.89 6.54
N GLY A 50 -8.64 -10.62 7.57
CA GLY A 50 -7.90 -11.80 8.04
C GLY A 50 -8.41 -12.34 9.37
N SER A 51 -7.83 -13.44 9.81
CA SER A 51 -8.26 -14.20 11.01
C SER A 51 -7.21 -14.22 12.13
N SER A 52 -6.11 -13.48 11.97
CA SER A 52 -4.98 -13.48 12.90
C SER A 52 -5.15 -12.58 14.13
N GLY A 53 -6.35 -12.03 14.32
CA GLY A 53 -6.71 -11.11 15.39
C GLY A 53 -6.37 -9.65 15.08
N ASN A 54 -6.82 -8.77 15.96
CA ASN A 54 -6.75 -7.33 15.80
C ASN A 54 -5.31 -6.84 15.81
N GLY A 55 -4.98 -5.93 14.91
CA GLY A 55 -3.64 -5.36 14.74
C GLY A 55 -2.56 -6.40 14.47
N SER A 56 -2.91 -7.52 13.84
CA SER A 56 -1.96 -8.58 13.53
C SER A 56 -1.08 -8.26 12.32
N THR A 57 -1.50 -7.35 11.43
CA THR A 57 -0.77 -7.00 10.21
C THR A 57 -0.52 -5.50 10.08
N TYR A 58 0.53 -5.13 9.35
CA TYR A 58 0.78 -3.77 8.90
C TYR A 58 0.52 -3.66 7.40
N LEU A 59 0.08 -2.49 6.94
CA LEU A 59 -0.06 -2.14 5.52
C LEU A 59 1.26 -2.33 4.76
N GLY A 60 2.40 -2.10 5.41
CA GLY A 60 3.70 -2.41 4.83
C GLY A 60 4.91 -1.99 5.66
N ARG A 61 6.08 -2.29 5.10
CA ARG A 61 7.38 -1.83 5.60
C ARG A 61 8.38 -1.60 4.45
N PRO A 62 9.33 -0.65 4.58
CA PRO A 62 10.18 -0.26 3.45
C PRO A 62 11.32 -1.25 3.24
N TRP A 63 11.28 -2.05 2.18
CA TRP A 63 12.45 -2.89 1.87
C TRP A 63 13.66 -2.04 1.46
N ARG A 64 13.42 -0.86 0.87
CA ARG A 64 14.45 0.11 0.48
C ARG A 64 14.05 1.57 0.80
N PRO A 65 15.01 2.51 0.84
CA PRO A 65 14.80 3.87 1.40
C PRO A 65 13.81 4.77 0.64
N TYR A 66 13.48 4.45 -0.62
CA TYR A 66 12.55 5.23 -1.44
C TYR A 66 11.21 4.51 -1.62
N SER A 67 10.87 3.55 -0.76
CA SER A 67 9.65 2.74 -0.86
C SER A 67 8.38 3.59 -0.96
N ARG A 68 7.51 3.25 -1.92
CA ARG A 68 6.27 3.98 -2.23
C ARG A 68 5.06 3.04 -2.25
N VAL A 69 4.08 3.30 -1.40
CA VAL A 69 2.83 2.54 -1.31
C VAL A 69 1.68 3.45 -0.92
N VAL A 70 0.56 3.33 -1.63
CA VAL A 70 -0.68 4.05 -1.37
C VAL A 70 -1.84 3.07 -1.16
N TRP A 71 -2.60 3.27 -0.09
CA TRP A 71 -3.90 2.61 0.10
C TRP A 71 -5.00 3.65 -0.01
N GLN A 72 -5.92 3.51 -0.97
CA GLN A 72 -6.97 4.48 -1.19
C GLN A 72 -8.33 3.84 -1.46
N ASN A 73 -9.38 4.54 -1.04
CA ASN A 73 -10.78 4.11 -1.21
C ASN A 73 -11.03 2.66 -0.74
N SER A 74 -10.22 2.17 0.19
CA SER A 74 -10.15 0.76 0.55
C SER A 74 -10.81 0.51 1.91
N GLU A 75 -11.36 -0.69 2.09
CA GLU A 75 -11.88 -1.15 3.38
C GLU A 75 -10.76 -1.87 4.15
N LEU A 76 -10.40 -1.33 5.31
CA LEU A 76 -9.37 -1.88 6.19
C LEU A 76 -10.05 -2.43 7.45
N SER A 77 -10.06 -3.75 7.60
CA SER A 77 -10.57 -4.38 8.83
C SER A 77 -9.61 -4.18 10.00
N ASP A 78 -10.06 -4.57 11.20
CA ASP A 78 -9.32 -4.41 12.46
C ASP A 78 -8.05 -5.27 12.55
N VAL A 79 -7.77 -6.11 11.56
CA VAL A 79 -6.49 -6.80 11.44
C VAL A 79 -5.33 -5.83 11.21
N VAL A 80 -5.59 -4.65 10.63
CA VAL A 80 -4.57 -3.62 10.41
C VAL A 80 -4.19 -2.97 11.73
N HIS A 81 -2.88 -2.99 12.03
CA HIS A 81 -2.31 -2.42 13.23
C HIS A 81 -2.51 -0.89 13.25
N PRO A 82 -2.83 -0.26 14.41
CA PRO A 82 -3.07 1.18 14.49
C PRO A 82 -1.93 2.06 13.95
N GLU A 83 -0.67 1.66 14.16
CA GLU A 83 0.52 2.28 13.54
C GLU A 83 0.48 2.31 11.99
N GLY A 84 -0.27 1.40 11.36
CA GLY A 84 -0.43 1.24 9.91
C GLY A 84 0.80 0.65 9.24
N TRP A 85 1.97 1.26 9.46
CA TRP A 85 3.22 0.94 8.78
C TRP A 85 4.34 0.64 9.80
N LYS A 86 5.35 -0.12 9.39
CA LYS A 86 6.51 -0.40 10.23
C LYS A 86 7.82 -0.04 9.54
N ARG A 87 8.80 0.42 10.30
CA ARG A 87 10.20 0.45 9.83
C ARG A 87 10.67 -0.97 9.52
N TRP A 88 11.60 -1.09 8.58
CA TRP A 88 12.22 -2.38 8.28
C TRP A 88 13.12 -2.86 9.43
N ASN A 89 13.90 -1.94 9.98
CA ASN A 89 14.73 -2.10 11.17
C ASN A 89 14.97 -0.73 11.85
N ASN A 90 15.76 -0.71 12.93
CA ASN A 90 16.04 0.53 13.68
C ASN A 90 16.86 1.57 12.89
N GLU A 91 17.55 1.15 11.83
CA GLU A 91 18.43 1.99 10.99
C GLU A 91 17.72 2.48 9.71
N SER A 92 16.44 2.13 9.53
CA SER A 92 15.71 2.48 8.32
C SER A 92 15.50 3.99 8.23
N ASP A 93 16.10 4.61 7.22
CA ASP A 93 15.80 5.98 6.85
C ASP A 93 14.35 6.08 6.37
N THR A 94 13.60 7.00 6.97
CA THR A 94 12.20 7.25 6.64
C THR A 94 11.98 8.56 5.91
N ALA A 95 13.03 9.33 5.63
CA ALA A 95 12.93 10.66 5.05
C ALA A 95 12.39 10.66 3.61
N ASN A 96 12.66 9.59 2.86
CA ASN A 96 12.32 9.48 1.44
C ASN A 96 11.15 8.51 1.16
N LEU A 97 10.48 8.03 2.20
CA LEU A 97 9.34 7.13 2.05
C LEU A 97 8.10 7.87 1.56
N TYR A 98 7.31 7.18 0.74
CA TYR A 98 6.02 7.68 0.29
C TYR A 98 4.91 6.69 0.68
N TYR A 99 4.52 6.73 1.95
CA TYR A 99 3.40 5.94 2.49
C TYR A 99 2.21 6.82 2.74
N LYS A 100 1.15 6.55 1.97
CA LYS A 100 -0.03 7.39 1.95
C LYS A 100 -1.32 6.60 2.03
N GLU A 101 -2.30 7.22 2.67
CA GLU A 101 -3.68 6.72 2.73
C GLU A 101 -4.64 7.80 2.23
N PHE A 102 -5.76 7.40 1.63
CA PHE A 102 -6.81 8.33 1.19
C PHE A 102 -8.19 7.68 1.23
N ASN A 103 -9.15 8.29 1.92
CA ASN A 103 -10.56 7.87 1.90
C ASN A 103 -10.75 6.36 2.19
N ASN A 104 -9.92 5.79 3.07
CA ASN A 104 -10.10 4.42 3.53
C ASN A 104 -11.21 4.36 4.60
N SER A 105 -11.84 3.21 4.72
CA SER A 105 -12.94 2.97 5.66
C SER A 105 -12.72 1.69 6.47
N GLY A 106 -13.57 1.47 7.48
CA GLY A 106 -13.47 0.30 8.35
C GLY A 106 -12.62 0.54 9.60
N PRO A 107 -12.64 -0.39 10.57
CA PRO A 107 -12.01 -0.21 11.88
C PRO A 107 -10.47 -0.11 11.82
N GLY A 108 -9.83 -0.66 10.80
CA GLY A 108 -8.38 -0.54 10.57
C GLY A 108 -7.95 0.77 9.91
N ALA A 109 -8.90 1.58 9.42
CA ALA A 109 -8.62 2.85 8.75
C ALA A 109 -8.48 4.06 9.70
N ILE A 110 -8.59 3.86 11.02
CA ILE A 110 -8.37 4.93 12.00
C ILE A 110 -6.91 5.39 11.97
N ILE A 111 -6.68 6.69 11.78
CA ILE A 111 -5.36 7.24 11.48
C ILE A 111 -4.62 7.86 12.68
N ASP A 112 -5.28 8.04 13.83
CA ASP A 112 -4.77 8.81 14.97
C ASP A 112 -3.44 8.28 15.55
N GLN A 113 -3.12 7.01 15.30
CA GLN A 113 -1.91 6.34 15.77
C GLN A 113 -0.92 6.01 14.65
N ARG A 114 -1.16 6.49 13.42
CA ARG A 114 -0.27 6.23 12.29
C ARG A 114 1.12 6.77 12.59
N VAL A 115 2.13 6.02 12.18
CA VAL A 115 3.52 6.44 12.29
C VAL A 115 3.76 7.76 11.56
N SER A 116 4.60 8.62 12.14
CA SER A 116 4.81 10.00 11.68
C SER A 116 5.44 10.13 10.29
N PHE A 117 6.04 9.05 9.75
CA PHE A 117 6.59 9.02 8.38
C PHE A 117 5.57 8.60 7.31
N SER A 118 4.33 8.31 7.72
CA SER A 118 3.20 8.15 6.79
C SER A 118 2.33 9.41 6.77
N GLY A 119 1.37 9.52 5.85
CA GLY A 119 0.44 10.64 5.84
C GLY A 119 -0.81 10.40 5.00
N GLN A 120 -1.71 11.38 4.99
CA GLN A 120 -2.91 11.35 4.15
C GLN A 120 -2.70 12.11 2.84
N LEU A 121 -3.38 11.70 1.77
CA LEU A 121 -3.53 12.52 0.57
C LEU A 121 -4.75 13.43 0.69
N ASN A 122 -4.79 14.47 -0.15
CA ASN A 122 -5.97 15.31 -0.32
C ASN A 122 -6.90 14.82 -1.45
N GLU A 123 -6.35 14.03 -2.37
CA GLU A 123 -7.05 13.40 -3.49
C GLU A 123 -6.46 12.02 -3.78
N SER A 124 -7.23 11.15 -4.43
CA SER A 124 -6.77 9.83 -4.85
C SER A 124 -5.73 9.93 -5.96
N VAL A 125 -4.71 9.07 -5.93
CA VAL A 125 -3.82 8.83 -7.07
C VAL A 125 -4.66 8.32 -8.23
N LYS A 126 -4.44 8.89 -9.42
CA LYS A 126 -5.14 8.46 -10.63
C LYS A 126 -4.47 7.24 -11.22
N ILE A 127 -5.27 6.31 -11.76
CA ILE A 127 -4.74 5.11 -12.44
C ILE A 127 -3.83 5.47 -13.63
N THR A 128 -4.06 6.61 -14.28
CA THR A 128 -3.21 7.12 -15.37
C THR A 128 -1.79 7.46 -14.89
N GLU A 129 -1.60 7.83 -13.63
CA GLU A 129 -0.27 8.05 -13.04
C GLU A 129 0.52 6.75 -12.93
N ILE A 130 -0.16 5.60 -12.86
CA ILE A 130 0.46 4.28 -12.73
C ILE A 130 0.58 3.59 -14.09
N LEU A 131 -0.52 3.48 -14.83
CA LEU A 131 -0.63 2.72 -16.09
C LEU A 131 -0.43 3.57 -17.36
N GLY A 132 -0.34 4.90 -17.24
CA GLY A 132 -0.22 5.83 -18.36
C GLY A 132 -1.58 6.36 -18.85
N GLU A 133 -1.57 7.51 -19.54
CA GLU A 133 -2.80 8.19 -20.01
C GLU A 133 -3.62 7.36 -21.03
N SER A 134 -2.97 6.45 -21.77
CA SER A 134 -3.61 5.63 -22.82
C SER A 134 -4.09 4.27 -22.34
N PHE A 135 -3.96 3.93 -21.06
CA PHE A 135 -4.11 2.55 -20.56
C PHE A 135 -5.41 1.86 -20.99
N GLU A 136 -6.53 2.59 -21.08
CA GLU A 136 -7.84 2.05 -21.50
C GLU A 136 -7.86 1.53 -22.94
N SER A 137 -6.95 2.02 -23.79
CA SER A 137 -6.81 1.60 -25.19
C SER A 137 -5.71 0.57 -25.40
N GLU A 138 -4.95 0.24 -24.36
CA GLU A 138 -3.85 -0.70 -24.46
C GLU A 138 -4.34 -2.14 -24.49
N TRP A 139 -3.77 -2.96 -25.38
CA TRP A 139 -4.19 -4.35 -25.59
C TRP A 139 -4.02 -5.25 -24.37
N TRP A 140 -3.20 -4.84 -23.40
CA TRP A 140 -2.89 -5.60 -22.19
C TRP A 140 -3.80 -5.23 -21.00
N VAL A 141 -4.73 -4.30 -21.19
CA VAL A 141 -5.73 -3.92 -20.18
C VAL A 141 -7.12 -4.41 -20.62
N ASP A 142 -7.79 -5.17 -19.75
CA ASP A 142 -9.21 -5.44 -19.86
C ASP A 142 -9.99 -4.48 -18.95
N THR A 143 -10.61 -3.47 -19.55
CA THR A 143 -11.32 -2.42 -18.82
C THR A 143 -12.62 -2.88 -18.18
N ASN A 144 -13.10 -4.10 -18.46
CA ASN A 144 -14.29 -4.65 -17.82
C ASN A 144 -14.07 -4.96 -16.32
N TYR A 145 -12.82 -5.00 -15.87
CA TYR A 145 -12.42 -5.35 -14.51
C TYR A 145 -11.81 -4.17 -13.73
N LEU A 146 -11.98 -2.94 -14.24
CA LEU A 146 -11.48 -1.72 -13.59
C LEU A 146 -12.58 -0.93 -12.87
#